data_AF-A0A2A4FHL0-F1
#
_entry.id   AF-A0A2A4FHL0-F1
#
_cell.length_a   1.000
_cell.length_b   1.000
_cell.length_c   1.000
_cell.angle_alpha   90.00
_cell.angle_beta   90.00
_cell.angle_gamma   90.00
#
_symmetry.space_group_name_H-M   'P 1'
#
loop_
_entity.id
_entity.type
_entity.pdbx_description
1 polymer ?
#
loop_
_entity_poly.entity_id
_entity_poly.type
_entity_poly.pdbx_seq_one_letter_code
_entity_poly.pdbx_strand_id
1 'polypeptide(L)'
;MYYWNQPNFEGLLKLAEEFDAHPDLKPLASYCRFREQGLRRDAFAALEGFLVASRAFDSATARRAAVDILEANARTSEAHQFLTQPLTARFLFPTLQTWRVEAPHANLPVRWLGILKRDDALLAGALAMCPDDTPVRKMLVEHALDSADFGTHHLDESVFIGSVDYARSELDRARNLIADAPDSAAFARLASEVDHFDRLIADWQVWLRNPVGTFPDWCAAQGRDYRFAVAIYYDN
;
A
#
# COMPACT_ATOMS: atom_id res chain seq x y z
N MET A 1 18.83 13.27 -19.11
CA MET A 1 18.80 13.42 -17.64
C MET A 1 17.36 13.25 -17.15
N TYR A 2 16.81 12.03 -17.13
CA TYR A 2 15.47 11.69 -16.57
C TYR A 2 15.31 10.18 -16.23
N TYR A 3 16.39 9.44 -15.97
CA TYR A 3 16.30 7.97 -15.82
C TYR A 3 15.50 7.53 -14.59
N TRP A 4 15.49 8.33 -13.51
CA TRP A 4 14.84 7.99 -12.24
C TRP A 4 13.30 8.02 -12.25
N ASN A 5 12.66 8.75 -13.18
CA ASN A 5 11.19 8.87 -13.23
C ASN A 5 10.60 8.23 -14.49
N GLN A 6 11.44 7.53 -15.26
CA GLN A 6 11.05 6.85 -16.49
C GLN A 6 9.92 5.82 -16.24
N PRO A 7 9.96 4.96 -15.19
CA PRO A 7 8.87 4.03 -14.94
C PRO A 7 7.52 4.72 -14.69
N ASN A 8 7.51 5.83 -13.96
CA ASN A 8 6.29 6.60 -13.74
C ASN A 8 5.74 7.20 -15.04
N PHE A 9 6.60 7.71 -15.92
CA PHE A 9 6.17 8.26 -17.20
C PHE A 9 5.63 7.18 -18.15
N GLU A 10 6.30 6.03 -18.23
CA GLU A 10 5.81 4.86 -18.98
C GLU A 10 4.46 4.37 -18.42
N GLY A 11 4.31 4.34 -17.10
CA GLY A 11 3.04 4.00 -16.45
C GLY A 11 1.91 4.98 -16.78
N LEU A 12 2.19 6.29 -16.77
CA LEU A 12 1.21 7.29 -17.17
C LEU A 12 0.76 7.10 -18.63
N LEU A 13 1.67 6.74 -19.53
CA LEU A 13 1.31 6.47 -20.92
C LEU A 13 0.41 5.23 -21.05
N LYS A 14 0.70 4.13 -20.34
CA LYS A 14 -0.16 2.94 -20.30
C LYS A 14 -1.57 3.28 -19.82
N LEU A 15 -1.67 4.05 -18.73
CA LEU A 15 -2.96 4.53 -18.21
C LEU A 15 -3.69 5.39 -19.25
N ALA A 16 -2.97 6.22 -19.99
CA ALA A 16 -3.58 7.04 -21.03
C ALA A 16 -4.18 6.21 -22.17
N GLU A 17 -3.47 5.18 -22.62
CA GLU A 17 -3.95 4.25 -23.65
C GLU A 17 -5.20 3.49 -23.19
N GLU A 18 -5.17 3.00 -21.95
CA GLU A 18 -6.31 2.28 -21.34
C GLU A 18 -7.54 3.19 -21.25
N PHE A 19 -7.39 4.41 -20.73
CA PHE A 19 -8.51 5.34 -20.57
C PHE A 19 -9.05 5.91 -21.89
N ASP A 20 -8.27 5.90 -22.97
CA ASP A 20 -8.72 6.42 -24.27
C ASP A 20 -9.86 5.57 -24.88
N ALA A 21 -9.91 4.28 -24.51
CA ALA A 21 -10.95 3.35 -24.92
C ALA A 21 -12.30 3.65 -24.28
N HIS A 22 -12.34 4.45 -23.21
CA HIS A 22 -13.54 4.76 -22.45
C HIS A 22 -13.94 6.23 -22.62
N PRO A 23 -15.06 6.55 -23.29
CA PRO A 23 -15.48 7.93 -23.53
C PRO A 23 -15.51 8.80 -22.27
N ASP A 24 -15.99 8.23 -21.16
CA ASP A 24 -16.10 8.89 -19.85
C ASP A 24 -14.74 9.19 -19.20
N LEU A 25 -13.68 8.48 -19.59
CA LEU A 25 -12.33 8.58 -19.01
C LEU A 25 -11.33 9.29 -19.93
N LYS A 26 -11.71 9.67 -21.15
CA LYS A 26 -10.85 10.41 -22.09
C LYS A 26 -10.16 11.65 -21.48
N PRO A 27 -10.81 12.47 -20.63
CA PRO A 27 -10.10 13.58 -20.02
C PRO A 27 -8.99 13.13 -19.05
N LEU A 28 -9.13 11.95 -18.41
CA LEU A 28 -8.05 11.33 -17.63
C LEU A 28 -6.93 10.77 -18.53
N ALA A 29 -7.26 10.26 -19.72
CA ALA A 29 -6.24 9.90 -20.71
C ALA A 29 -5.38 11.12 -21.10
N SER A 30 -6.03 12.25 -21.39
CA SER A 30 -5.36 13.52 -21.67
C SER A 30 -4.54 14.02 -20.47
N TYR A 31 -5.08 13.90 -19.25
CA TYR A 31 -4.34 14.21 -18.02
C TYR A 31 -3.02 13.44 -17.95
N CYS A 32 -3.07 12.12 -18.15
CA CYS A 32 -1.88 11.27 -18.09
C CYS A 32 -0.84 11.64 -19.15
N ARG A 33 -1.25 11.88 -20.40
CA ARG A 33 -0.35 12.33 -21.49
C ARG A 33 0.32 13.67 -21.16
N PHE A 34 -0.44 14.64 -20.66
CA PHE A 34 0.14 15.93 -20.28
C PHE A 34 1.08 15.81 -19.08
N ARG A 35 0.80 14.93 -18.11
CA ARG A 35 1.70 14.67 -16.98
C ARG A 35 3.01 14.05 -17.43
N GLU A 36 2.95 13.10 -18.35
CA GLU A 36 4.13 12.48 -18.96
C GLU A 36 5.01 13.52 -19.66
N GLN A 37 4.41 14.43 -20.42
CA GLN A 37 5.11 15.52 -21.13
C GLN A 37 5.57 16.68 -20.23
N GLY A 38 5.31 16.64 -18.91
CA GLY A 38 5.62 17.73 -17.99
C GLY A 38 4.72 18.97 -18.13
N LEU A 39 3.63 18.89 -18.89
CA LEU A 39 2.66 19.97 -19.14
C LEU A 39 1.65 20.08 -17.97
N ARG A 40 2.14 20.50 -16.80
CA ARG A 40 1.35 20.53 -15.55
C ARG A 40 0.03 21.30 -15.68
N ARG A 41 0.04 22.49 -16.29
CA ARG A 41 -1.16 23.33 -16.40
C ARG A 41 -2.26 22.62 -17.21
N ASP A 42 -1.89 22.08 -18.36
CA ASP A 42 -2.84 21.44 -19.27
C ASP A 42 -3.32 20.10 -18.71
N ALA A 43 -2.45 19.37 -17.99
CA ALA A 43 -2.85 18.21 -17.21
C ALA A 43 -3.97 18.58 -16.23
N PHE A 44 -3.75 19.54 -15.33
CA PHE A 44 -4.76 19.91 -14.34
C PHE A 44 -6.05 20.46 -14.96
N ALA A 45 -5.98 21.12 -16.13
CA ALA A 45 -7.18 21.50 -16.88
C ALA A 45 -7.98 20.28 -17.38
N ALA A 46 -7.30 19.24 -17.87
CA ALA A 46 -7.94 17.99 -18.29
C ALA A 46 -8.57 17.23 -17.11
N LEU A 47 -7.87 17.17 -15.97
CA LEU A 47 -8.43 16.61 -14.73
C LEU A 47 -9.66 17.38 -14.26
N GLU A 48 -9.63 18.71 -14.29
CA GLU A 48 -10.80 19.51 -13.93
C GLU A 48 -11.97 19.24 -14.89
N GLY A 49 -11.69 19.09 -16.18
CA GLY A 49 -12.69 18.68 -17.18
C GLY A 49 -13.36 17.36 -16.84
N PHE A 50 -12.59 16.34 -16.43
CA PHE A 50 -13.14 15.07 -15.91
C PHE A 50 -14.05 15.31 -14.71
N LEU A 51 -13.57 16.05 -13.69
CA LEU A 51 -14.28 16.25 -12.43
C LEU A 51 -15.56 17.09 -12.56
N VAL A 52 -15.65 17.94 -13.58
CA VAL A 52 -16.89 18.67 -13.93
C VAL A 52 -17.86 17.74 -14.64
N ALA A 53 -17.39 17.00 -15.65
CA ALA A 53 -18.21 16.06 -16.41
C ALA A 53 -18.78 14.94 -15.53
N SER A 54 -17.98 14.43 -14.59
CA SER A 54 -18.36 13.32 -13.72
C SER A 54 -19.54 13.64 -12.79
N ARG A 55 -19.89 14.93 -12.61
CA ARG A 55 -21.07 15.34 -11.83
C ARG A 55 -22.39 14.98 -12.50
N ALA A 56 -22.37 14.77 -13.82
CA ALA A 56 -23.54 14.36 -14.59
C ALA A 56 -23.67 12.83 -14.70
N PHE A 57 -22.73 12.06 -14.13
CA PHE A 57 -22.80 10.60 -14.15
C PHE A 57 -23.96 10.12 -13.28
N ASP A 58 -24.68 9.12 -13.79
CA ASP A 58 -25.54 8.31 -12.94
C ASP A 58 -24.70 7.40 -12.02
N SER A 59 -25.34 6.80 -11.01
CA SER A 59 -24.64 5.95 -10.04
C SER A 59 -23.94 4.76 -10.69
N ALA A 60 -24.52 4.18 -11.76
CA ALA A 60 -23.91 3.04 -12.45
C ALA A 60 -22.61 3.44 -13.18
N THR A 61 -22.64 4.57 -13.89
CA THR A 61 -21.50 5.13 -14.62
C THR A 61 -20.39 5.56 -13.66
N ALA A 62 -20.74 6.25 -12.58
CA ALA A 62 -19.77 6.66 -11.56
C ALA A 62 -19.05 5.45 -10.93
N ARG A 63 -19.81 4.40 -10.55
CA ARG A 63 -19.25 3.17 -9.97
C ARG A 63 -18.33 2.45 -10.95
N ARG A 64 -18.75 2.29 -12.21
CA ARG A 64 -17.92 1.69 -13.27
C ARG A 64 -16.62 2.46 -13.44
N ALA A 65 -16.71 3.78 -13.65
CA ALA A 65 -15.54 4.63 -13.81
C ALA A 65 -14.59 4.58 -12.60
N ALA A 66 -15.13 4.55 -11.37
CA ALA A 66 -14.29 4.42 -10.18
C ALA A 66 -13.54 3.08 -10.14
N VAL A 67 -14.19 1.98 -10.51
CA VAL A 67 -13.55 0.66 -10.59
C VAL A 67 -12.48 0.66 -11.68
N ASP A 68 -12.80 1.12 -12.90
CA ASP A 68 -11.87 1.16 -14.02
C ASP A 68 -10.60 1.96 -13.68
N ILE A 69 -10.76 3.14 -13.05
CA ILE A 69 -9.64 3.99 -12.60
C ILE A 69 -8.75 3.27 -11.58
N LEU A 70 -9.37 2.64 -10.57
CA LEU A 70 -8.64 2.01 -9.46
C LEU A 70 -7.95 0.73 -9.87
N GLU A 71 -8.60 -0.07 -10.73
CA GLU A 71 -8.01 -1.26 -11.31
C GLU A 71 -6.84 -0.94 -12.25
N ALA A 72 -7.00 0.04 -13.15
CA ALA A 72 -5.93 0.49 -14.03
C ALA A 72 -4.72 0.97 -13.22
N ASN A 73 -4.95 1.75 -12.17
CA ASN A 73 -3.90 2.19 -11.26
C ASN A 73 -3.24 1.02 -10.52
N ALA A 74 -4.01 0.04 -10.04
CA ALA A 74 -3.47 -1.12 -9.34
C ALA A 74 -2.60 -2.01 -10.24
N ARG A 75 -2.93 -2.10 -11.54
CA ARG A 75 -2.10 -2.79 -12.55
C ARG A 75 -0.85 -1.99 -12.95
N THR A 76 -0.82 -0.68 -12.69
CA THR A 76 0.22 0.25 -13.11
C THR A 76 0.85 0.95 -11.91
N SER A 77 1.33 0.17 -10.95
CA SER A 77 1.86 0.66 -9.66
C SER A 77 3.00 1.67 -9.77
N GLU A 78 3.73 1.66 -10.88
CA GLU A 78 4.81 2.60 -11.18
C GLU A 78 4.32 4.06 -11.37
N ALA A 79 3.06 4.25 -11.77
CA ALA A 79 2.41 5.54 -11.99
C ALA A 79 1.90 6.17 -10.68
N HIS A 80 2.73 6.19 -9.64
CA HIS A 80 2.39 6.64 -8.28
C HIS A 80 1.82 8.06 -8.19
N GLN A 81 1.99 8.89 -9.22
CA GLN A 81 1.46 10.26 -9.26
C GLN A 81 0.05 10.39 -9.85
N PHE A 82 -0.56 9.31 -10.34
CA PHE A 82 -1.84 9.35 -11.04
C PHE A 82 -3.02 9.65 -10.10
N LEU A 83 -3.14 8.94 -8.97
CA LEU A 83 -4.20 9.13 -7.98
C LEU A 83 -4.00 10.41 -7.15
N THR A 84 -4.11 11.55 -7.81
CA THR A 84 -3.97 12.86 -7.15
C THR A 84 -5.12 13.17 -6.20
N GLN A 85 -4.84 14.05 -5.23
CA GLN A 85 -5.81 14.46 -4.23
C GLN A 85 -7.15 14.96 -4.83
N PRO A 86 -7.20 15.75 -5.91
CA PRO A 86 -8.48 16.16 -6.47
C PRO A 86 -9.29 14.99 -7.04
N LEU A 87 -8.64 14.02 -7.68
CA LEU A 87 -9.30 12.83 -8.21
C LEU A 87 -9.85 11.96 -7.07
N THR A 88 -9.06 11.74 -6.03
CA THR A 88 -9.49 10.94 -4.87
C THR A 88 -10.60 11.62 -4.09
N ALA A 89 -10.42 12.89 -3.71
CA ALA A 89 -11.34 13.61 -2.84
C ALA A 89 -12.66 14.00 -3.50
N ARG A 90 -12.65 14.33 -4.81
CA ARG A 90 -13.83 14.88 -5.50
C ARG A 90 -14.60 13.87 -6.33
N PHE A 91 -14.01 12.71 -6.62
CA PHE A 91 -14.66 11.66 -7.41
C PHE A 91 -14.63 10.30 -6.72
N LEU A 92 -13.45 9.74 -6.43
CA LEU A 92 -13.35 8.36 -5.94
C LEU A 92 -13.99 8.18 -4.56
N PHE A 93 -13.61 8.98 -3.56
CA PHE A 93 -14.17 8.85 -2.21
C PHE A 93 -15.69 9.07 -2.18
N PRO A 94 -16.24 10.16 -2.74
CA PRO A 94 -17.70 10.34 -2.77
C PRO A 94 -18.42 9.18 -3.44
N THR A 95 -17.91 8.69 -4.57
CA THR A 95 -18.52 7.58 -5.32
C THR A 95 -18.53 6.29 -4.50
N LEU A 96 -17.39 5.91 -3.92
CA LEU A 96 -17.27 4.67 -3.13
C LEU A 96 -18.06 4.75 -1.82
N GLN A 97 -18.10 5.92 -1.17
CA GLN A 97 -18.87 6.13 0.06
C GLN A 97 -20.37 6.03 -0.19
N THR A 98 -20.89 6.71 -1.22
CA THR A 98 -22.29 6.60 -1.62
C THR A 98 -22.63 5.17 -2.01
N TRP A 99 -21.78 4.50 -2.80
CA TRP A 99 -21.99 3.10 -3.16
C TRP A 99 -22.05 2.18 -1.95
N ARG A 100 -21.17 2.35 -0.96
CA ARG A 100 -21.19 1.54 0.28
C ARG A 100 -22.51 1.72 1.05
N VAL A 101 -23.08 2.93 1.08
CA VAL A 101 -24.36 3.19 1.74
C VAL A 101 -25.53 2.57 0.97
N GLU A 102 -25.54 2.73 -0.35
CA GLU A 102 -26.62 2.22 -1.21
C GLU A 102 -26.61 0.70 -1.38
N ALA A 103 -25.43 0.07 -1.28
CA ALA A 103 -25.26 -1.37 -1.39
C ALA A 103 -24.30 -1.89 -0.29
N PRO A 104 -24.79 -2.05 0.97
CA PRO A 104 -23.95 -2.44 2.11
C PRO A 104 -23.25 -3.80 1.96
N HIS A 105 -23.78 -4.68 1.11
CA HIS A 105 -23.22 -6.01 0.82
C HIS A 105 -22.32 -6.03 -0.42
N ALA A 106 -22.03 -4.89 -1.05
CA ALA A 106 -21.09 -4.82 -2.15
C ALA A 106 -19.64 -4.79 -1.61
N ASN A 107 -18.83 -5.79 -1.99
CA ASN A 107 -17.43 -5.88 -1.56
C ASN A 107 -16.57 -4.74 -2.15
N LEU A 108 -16.72 -4.43 -3.44
CA LEU A 108 -15.87 -3.49 -4.16
C LEU A 108 -15.70 -2.11 -3.49
N PRO A 109 -16.76 -1.40 -3.03
CA PRO A 109 -16.57 -0.12 -2.36
C PRO A 109 -15.83 -0.24 -1.02
N VAL A 110 -16.06 -1.32 -0.27
CA VAL A 110 -15.36 -1.58 1.00
C VAL A 110 -13.88 -1.86 0.74
N ARG A 111 -13.60 -2.75 -0.21
CA ARG A 111 -12.25 -3.09 -0.69
C ARG A 111 -11.46 -1.84 -1.06
N TRP A 112 -11.99 -1.05 -2.01
CA TRP A 112 -11.26 0.11 -2.52
C TRP A 112 -11.13 1.24 -1.50
N LEU A 113 -12.12 1.45 -0.62
CA LEU A 113 -11.97 2.39 0.49
C LEU A 113 -10.87 1.95 1.46
N GLY A 114 -10.81 0.65 1.79
CA GLY A 114 -9.74 0.10 2.63
C GLY A 114 -8.36 0.32 2.03
N ILE A 115 -8.20 0.06 0.73
CA ILE A 115 -6.95 0.27 -0.01
C ILE A 115 -6.55 1.75 0.00
N LEU A 116 -7.45 2.66 -0.41
CA LEU A 116 -7.15 4.09 -0.53
C LEU A 116 -6.88 4.77 0.81
N LYS A 117 -7.50 4.29 1.89
CA LYS A 117 -7.34 4.86 3.24
C LYS A 117 -6.30 4.15 4.08
N ARG A 118 -5.76 3.01 3.61
CA ARG A 118 -4.97 2.07 4.41
C ARG A 118 -5.67 1.73 5.73
N ASP A 119 -6.96 1.43 5.66
CA ASP A 119 -7.82 1.17 6.82
C ASP A 119 -7.99 -0.34 7.02
N ASP A 120 -7.35 -0.87 8.08
CA ASP A 120 -7.36 -2.29 8.42
C ASP A 120 -8.75 -2.86 8.65
N ALA A 121 -9.67 -2.09 9.24
CA ALA A 121 -11.02 -2.56 9.52
C ALA A 121 -11.81 -2.74 8.21
N LEU A 122 -11.64 -1.80 7.27
CA LEU A 122 -12.23 -1.92 5.94
C LEU A 122 -11.59 -3.06 5.12
N LEU A 123 -10.27 -3.20 5.17
CA LEU A 123 -9.56 -4.29 4.49
C LEU A 123 -9.96 -5.66 5.04
N ALA A 124 -10.03 -5.82 6.37
CA ALA A 124 -10.50 -7.04 7.01
C ALA A 124 -11.96 -7.35 6.65
N GLY A 125 -12.82 -6.33 6.62
CA GLY A 125 -14.21 -6.47 6.17
C GLY A 125 -14.32 -6.92 4.72
N ALA A 126 -13.50 -6.34 3.81
CA ALA A 126 -13.46 -6.75 2.42
C ALA A 126 -12.96 -8.19 2.24
N LEU A 127 -11.91 -8.59 2.98
CA LEU A 127 -11.38 -9.94 2.94
C LEU A 127 -12.39 -10.97 3.48
N ALA A 128 -13.17 -10.62 4.50
CA ALA A 128 -14.25 -11.47 5.01
C ALA A 128 -15.35 -11.73 3.96
N MET A 129 -15.62 -10.75 3.08
CA MET A 129 -16.58 -10.88 1.98
C MET A 129 -15.99 -11.62 0.76
N CYS A 130 -14.68 -11.55 0.57
CA CYS A 130 -13.96 -12.18 -0.54
C CYS A 130 -12.62 -12.76 -0.03
N PRO A 131 -12.63 -13.99 0.56
CA PRO A 131 -11.45 -14.57 1.21
C PRO A 131 -10.25 -14.80 0.28
N ASP A 132 -10.51 -14.88 -1.03
CA ASP A 132 -9.52 -15.13 -2.08
C ASP A 132 -8.85 -13.84 -2.61
N ASP A 133 -9.21 -12.67 -2.06
CA ASP A 133 -8.64 -11.36 -2.44
C ASP A 133 -7.18 -11.25 -1.97
N THR A 134 -6.29 -11.84 -2.76
CA THR A 134 -4.86 -11.92 -2.50
C THR A 134 -4.22 -10.53 -2.31
N PRO A 135 -4.52 -9.49 -3.14
CA PRO A 135 -4.01 -8.14 -2.91
C PRO A 135 -4.39 -7.55 -1.54
N VAL A 136 -5.65 -7.67 -1.12
CA VAL A 136 -6.10 -7.16 0.19
C VAL A 136 -5.39 -7.90 1.32
N ARG A 137 -5.30 -9.23 1.22
CA ARG A 137 -4.61 -10.06 2.20
C ARG A 137 -3.13 -9.71 2.32
N LYS A 138 -2.43 -9.51 1.19
CA LYS A 138 -1.02 -9.07 1.18
C LYS A 138 -0.83 -7.76 1.92
N MET A 139 -1.69 -6.77 1.69
CA MET A 139 -1.59 -5.49 2.36
C MET A 139 -1.86 -5.57 3.86
N LEU A 140 -2.79 -6.40 4.31
CA LEU A 140 -2.99 -6.65 5.74
C LEU A 140 -1.76 -7.32 6.39
N VAL A 141 -1.10 -8.23 5.68
CA VAL A 141 0.15 -8.85 6.14
C VAL A 141 1.27 -7.81 6.22
N GLU A 142 1.40 -6.95 5.21
CA GLU A 142 2.39 -5.86 5.18
C GLU A 142 2.15 -4.86 6.32
N HIS A 143 0.91 -4.44 6.58
CA HIS A 143 0.58 -3.57 7.71
C HIS A 143 0.92 -4.20 9.07
N ALA A 144 0.72 -5.51 9.22
CA ALA A 144 1.11 -6.22 10.43
C ALA A 144 2.65 -6.28 10.58
N LEU A 145 3.38 -6.47 9.48
CA LEU A 145 4.85 -6.44 9.46
C LEU A 145 5.41 -5.04 9.77
N ASP A 146 4.75 -3.96 9.34
CA ASP A 146 5.17 -2.57 9.61
C ASP A 146 5.37 -2.32 11.12
N SER A 147 4.63 -3.01 11.99
CA SER A 147 4.80 -2.90 13.45
C SER A 147 6.11 -3.49 13.96
N ALA A 148 6.54 -4.62 13.40
CA ALA A 148 7.81 -5.24 13.75
C ALA A 148 8.99 -4.47 13.14
N ASP A 149 8.85 -4.01 11.89
CA ASP A 149 9.85 -3.14 11.24
C ASP A 149 10.06 -1.86 12.06
N PHE A 150 8.99 -1.15 12.41
CA PHE A 150 9.06 0.04 13.26
C PHE A 150 9.68 -0.25 14.63
N GLY A 151 9.27 -1.33 15.30
CA GLY A 151 9.78 -1.69 16.62
C GLY A 151 11.27 -2.04 16.62
N THR A 152 11.76 -2.63 15.53
CA THR A 152 13.15 -3.08 15.39
C THR A 152 14.08 -2.07 14.71
N HIS A 153 13.56 -0.92 14.30
CA HIS A 153 14.26 0.06 13.47
C HIS A 153 15.57 0.59 14.08
N HIS A 154 15.60 0.81 15.40
CA HIS A 154 16.77 1.34 16.14
C HIS A 154 17.54 0.26 16.91
N LEU A 155 17.47 -0.99 16.46
CA LEU A 155 18.22 -2.07 17.11
C LEU A 155 19.74 -1.96 16.91
N ASP A 156 20.23 -1.20 15.93
CA ASP A 156 21.63 -0.78 15.83
C ASP A 156 22.07 0.03 17.06
N GLU A 157 21.18 0.89 17.56
CA GLU A 157 21.37 1.67 18.79
C GLU A 157 21.01 0.87 20.06
N SER A 158 20.70 -0.42 19.91
CA SER A 158 20.20 -1.28 21.00
C SER A 158 18.91 -0.73 21.63
N VAL A 159 18.01 -0.19 20.79
CA VAL A 159 16.71 0.35 21.21
C VAL A 159 15.58 -0.33 20.43
N PHE A 160 14.62 -0.89 21.16
CA PHE A 160 13.36 -1.35 20.58
C PHE A 160 12.27 -0.31 20.81
N ILE A 161 11.59 0.11 19.74
CA ILE A 161 10.52 1.11 19.82
C ILE A 161 9.19 0.44 20.16
N GLY A 162 8.51 0.96 21.18
CA GLY A 162 7.16 0.51 21.53
C GLY A 162 7.16 -0.80 22.31
N SER A 163 6.18 -1.68 22.01
CA SER A 163 5.93 -2.91 22.77
C SER A 163 6.32 -4.14 21.99
N VAL A 164 7.20 -4.97 22.58
CA VAL A 164 7.58 -6.28 22.02
C VAL A 164 6.36 -7.21 21.94
N ASP A 165 5.48 -7.20 22.95
CA ASP A 165 4.28 -8.04 22.94
C ASP A 165 3.31 -7.62 21.82
N TYR A 166 3.20 -6.32 21.56
CA TYR A 166 2.41 -5.82 20.44
C TYR A 166 2.98 -6.26 19.10
N ALA A 167 4.29 -6.07 18.87
CA ALA A 167 4.95 -6.52 17.64
C ALA A 167 4.78 -8.03 17.42
N ARG A 168 4.91 -8.86 18.48
CA ARG A 168 4.65 -10.30 18.41
C ARG A 168 3.20 -10.62 18.04
N SER A 169 2.23 -9.91 18.61
CA SER A 169 0.82 -10.12 18.28
C SER A 169 0.49 -9.78 16.82
N GLU A 170 1.13 -8.76 16.25
CA GLU A 170 0.98 -8.44 14.82
C GLU A 170 1.71 -9.47 13.94
N LEU A 171 2.87 -10.01 14.34
CA LEU A 171 3.49 -11.13 13.63
C LEU A 171 2.62 -12.39 13.64
N ASP A 172 1.95 -12.69 14.76
CA ASP A 172 0.98 -13.78 14.84
C ASP A 172 -0.22 -13.54 13.89
N ARG A 173 -0.71 -12.30 13.84
CA ARG A 173 -1.75 -11.88 12.88
C ARG A 173 -1.29 -12.06 11.43
N ALA A 174 -0.08 -11.64 11.08
CA ALA A 174 0.52 -11.83 9.77
C ALA A 174 0.59 -13.31 9.40
N ARG A 175 1.05 -14.16 10.33
CA ARG A 175 1.14 -15.62 10.15
C ARG A 175 -0.22 -16.25 9.87
N ASN A 176 -1.26 -15.86 10.63
CA ASN A 176 -2.62 -16.35 10.42
C ASN A 176 -3.17 -15.92 9.05
N LEU A 177 -2.97 -14.66 8.67
CA LEU A 177 -3.37 -14.16 7.35
C LEU A 177 -2.71 -14.93 6.21
N ILE A 178 -1.44 -15.31 6.35
CA ILE A 178 -0.71 -16.12 5.36
C ILE A 178 -1.22 -17.56 5.35
N ALA A 179 -1.42 -18.17 6.52
CA ALA A 179 -1.88 -19.55 6.65
C ALA A 179 -3.29 -19.77 6.06
N ASP A 180 -4.16 -18.76 6.19
CA ASP A 180 -5.52 -18.77 5.67
C ASP A 180 -5.60 -18.42 4.16
N ALA A 181 -4.46 -18.22 3.48
CA ALA A 181 -4.44 -17.91 2.06
C ALA A 181 -4.72 -19.16 1.20
N PRO A 182 -5.54 -19.07 0.14
CA PRO A 182 -5.77 -20.19 -0.78
C PRO A 182 -4.49 -20.64 -1.51
N ASP A 183 -3.61 -19.70 -1.83
CA ASP A 183 -2.30 -19.93 -2.42
C ASP A 183 -1.22 -19.37 -1.50
N SER A 184 -0.68 -20.23 -0.62
CA SER A 184 0.39 -19.86 0.30
C SER A 184 1.71 -19.53 -0.42
N ALA A 185 1.94 -20.06 -1.63
CA ALA A 185 3.16 -19.77 -2.39
C ALA A 185 3.23 -18.30 -2.81
N ALA A 186 2.08 -17.66 -3.06
CA ALA A 186 1.99 -16.23 -3.33
C ALA A 186 2.49 -15.34 -2.18
N PHE A 187 2.69 -15.90 -0.97
CA PHE A 187 3.12 -15.22 0.25
C PHE A 187 4.51 -15.63 0.73
N ALA A 188 5.27 -16.43 -0.03
CA ALA A 188 6.56 -16.96 0.41
C ALA A 188 7.57 -15.88 0.88
N ARG A 189 7.59 -14.71 0.19
CA ARG A 189 8.41 -13.56 0.62
C ARG A 189 7.97 -13.05 1.99
N LEU A 190 6.67 -12.78 2.16
CA LEU A 190 6.11 -12.25 3.41
C LEU A 190 6.27 -13.23 4.57
N ALA A 191 6.13 -14.53 4.31
CA ALA A 191 6.40 -15.57 5.31
C ALA A 191 7.88 -15.54 5.77
N SER A 192 8.81 -15.36 4.83
CA SER A 192 10.23 -15.22 5.16
C SER A 192 10.53 -13.96 5.98
N GLU A 193 9.77 -12.88 5.77
CA GLU A 193 9.87 -11.64 6.57
C GLU A 193 9.31 -11.84 7.98
N VAL A 194 8.19 -12.55 8.14
CA VAL A 194 7.70 -12.97 9.47
C VAL A 194 8.76 -13.77 10.22
N ASP A 195 9.36 -14.78 9.57
CA ASP A 195 10.41 -15.61 10.17
C ASP A 195 11.69 -14.80 10.50
N HIS A 196 11.98 -13.74 9.74
CA HIS A 196 13.08 -12.83 10.03
C HIS A 196 12.81 -12.04 11.32
N PHE A 197 11.66 -11.37 11.40
CA PHE A 197 11.32 -10.56 12.56
C PHE A 197 11.10 -11.41 13.83
N ASP A 198 10.52 -12.60 13.71
CA ASP A 198 10.40 -13.54 14.84
C ASP A 198 11.76 -13.85 15.46
N ARG A 199 12.76 -14.15 14.61
CA ARG A 199 14.13 -14.43 15.08
C ARG A 199 14.77 -13.20 15.70
N LEU A 200 14.65 -12.04 15.05
CA LEU A 200 15.22 -10.78 15.53
C LEU A 200 14.64 -10.38 16.90
N ILE A 201 13.32 -10.47 17.06
CA ILE A 201 12.62 -10.16 18.32
C ILE A 201 12.97 -11.18 19.41
N ALA A 202 13.03 -12.48 19.08
CA ALA A 202 13.40 -13.50 20.04
C ALA A 202 14.83 -13.29 20.57
N ASP A 203 15.77 -12.97 19.68
CA ASP A 203 17.16 -12.65 20.02
C ASP A 203 17.25 -11.38 20.87
N TRP A 204 16.49 -10.33 20.51
CA TRP A 204 16.36 -9.12 21.33
C TRP A 204 15.89 -9.42 22.76
N GLN A 205 14.86 -10.25 22.91
CA GLN A 205 14.38 -10.69 24.23
C GLN A 205 15.40 -11.52 24.99
N VAL A 206 16.27 -12.28 24.31
CA VAL A 206 17.36 -13.04 24.95
C VAL A 206 18.41 -12.07 25.50
N TRP A 207 18.86 -11.13 24.68
CA TRP A 207 19.83 -10.12 25.07
C TRP A 207 19.33 -9.26 26.24
N LEU A 208 18.05 -8.83 26.20
CA LEU A 208 17.44 -8.04 27.28
C LEU A 208 17.49 -8.70 28.66
N ARG A 209 17.55 -10.04 28.75
CA ARG A 209 17.64 -10.74 30.04
C ARG A 209 19.00 -10.56 30.72
N ASN A 210 20.05 -10.30 29.95
CA ASN A 210 21.40 -10.03 30.45
C ASN A 210 22.20 -9.21 29.43
N PRO A 211 21.95 -7.90 29.33
CA PRO A 211 22.54 -7.07 28.30
C PRO A 211 24.04 -6.88 28.56
N VAL A 212 24.86 -7.40 27.65
CA VAL A 212 26.32 -7.21 27.64
C VAL A 212 26.72 -6.67 26.27
N GLY A 213 27.38 -5.51 26.25
CA GLY A 213 27.67 -4.80 25.01
C GLY A 213 26.42 -4.26 24.33
N THR A 214 26.55 -3.84 23.08
CA THR A 214 25.41 -3.44 22.25
C THR A 214 24.68 -4.69 21.73
N PHE A 215 23.40 -4.57 21.36
CA PHE A 215 22.66 -5.65 20.74
C PHE A 215 23.30 -6.15 19.43
N PRO A 216 23.81 -5.29 18.53
CA PRO A 216 24.55 -5.74 17.35
C PRO A 216 25.82 -6.52 17.68
N ASP A 217 26.61 -6.08 18.68
CA ASP A 217 27.82 -6.80 19.10
C ASP A 217 27.47 -8.18 19.65
N TRP A 218 26.40 -8.25 20.45
CA TRP A 218 25.89 -9.52 20.96
C TRP A 218 25.44 -10.43 19.82
N CYS A 219 24.69 -9.90 18.84
CA CYS A 219 24.27 -10.64 17.66
C CYS A 219 25.46 -11.22 16.89
N ALA A 220 26.50 -10.41 16.65
CA ALA A 220 27.72 -10.84 15.98
C ALA A 220 28.44 -11.95 16.77
N ALA A 221 28.53 -11.82 18.10
CA ALA A 221 29.11 -12.85 18.96
C ALA A 221 28.31 -14.17 18.96
N GLN A 222 27.00 -14.11 18.72
CA GLN A 222 26.14 -15.29 18.54
C GLN A 222 26.11 -15.81 17.08
N GLY A 223 26.89 -15.22 16.17
CA GLY A 223 26.91 -15.60 14.75
C GLY A 223 25.62 -15.25 13.99
N ARG A 224 24.88 -14.23 14.45
CA ARG A 224 23.72 -13.69 13.74
C ARG A 224 24.16 -12.67 12.69
N ASP A 225 23.58 -12.75 11.50
CA ASP A 225 23.85 -11.86 10.37
C ASP A 225 22.63 -10.99 10.07
N TYR A 226 22.20 -10.22 11.08
CA TYR A 226 21.15 -9.22 10.88
C TYR A 226 21.72 -7.97 10.22
N ARG A 227 20.98 -7.42 9.26
CA ARG A 227 21.28 -6.11 8.69
C ARG A 227 20.49 -5.07 9.44
N PHE A 228 21.19 -4.26 10.22
CA PHE A 228 20.58 -3.12 10.89
C PHE A 228 20.57 -1.91 9.95
N ALA A 229 19.54 -1.07 10.06
CA ALA A 229 19.56 0.24 9.41
C ALA A 229 20.68 1.08 10.03
N VAL A 230 21.53 1.70 9.21
CA VAL A 230 22.60 2.57 9.71
C VAL A 230 22.06 4.01 9.73
N ALA A 231 21.83 4.58 10.91
CA ALA A 231 21.53 5.99 11.03
C ALA A 231 22.78 6.84 10.71
N ILE A 232 22.71 7.67 9.68
CA ILE A 232 23.74 8.68 9.40
C ILE A 232 23.26 9.99 10.04
N TYR A 233 23.79 10.32 11.20
CA TYR A 233 23.58 11.63 11.80
C TYR A 233 24.47 12.66 11.11
N TYR A 234 23.87 13.75 10.63
CA TYR A 234 24.62 14.94 10.21
C TYR A 234 24.84 15.81 11.45
N ASP A 235 26.11 16.06 11.79
CA ASP A 235 26.45 17.07 12.80
C ASP A 235 25.96 18.45 12.33
N ASN A 236 25.14 19.11 13.15
CA ASN A 236 24.73 20.51 12.96
C ASN A 236 25.75 21.47 13.57
#